data_AF-A0AA35TAB7-F1
#
_entry.id   AF-A0AA35TAB7-F1
#
_cell.length_a   1.000
_cell.length_b   1.000
_cell.length_c   1.000
_cell.angle_alpha   90.00
_cell.angle_beta   90.00
_cell.angle_gamma   90.00
#
_symmetry.space_group_name_H-M   'P 1'
#
loop_
_entity.id
_entity.type
_entity.pdbx_description
1 polymer ?
#
loop_
_entity_poly.entity_id
_entity_poly.type
_entity_poly.pdbx_seq_one_letter_code
_entity_poly.pdbx_strand_id
1 'polypeptide(L)' 'IEQGKAEGKAEGKQDAALKLLELRFQNVPETLSREISNIHNHKHLDILLEQAMTAQSLEEIDTHFS' A
#
# COMPACT_ATOMS: atom_id res chain seq x y z
N ILE A 1 24.68 2.75 3.05
CA ILE A 1 23.83 2.62 4.27
C ILE A 1 22.48 3.31 4.09
N GLU A 2 22.38 4.41 3.32
CA GLU A 2 21.09 5.11 3.11
C GLU A 2 20.07 4.33 2.29
N GLN A 3 20.52 3.59 1.26
CA GLN A 3 19.64 2.84 0.38
C GLN A 3 18.82 1.77 1.12
N GLY A 4 19.46 0.96 1.97
CA GLY A 4 18.75 -0.05 2.77
C GLY A 4 17.76 0.52 3.79
N LYS A 5 17.95 1.77 4.26
CA LYS A 5 16.97 2.45 5.12
C LYS A 5 15.76 2.93 4.33
N ALA A 6 15.97 3.40 3.10
CA ALA A 6 14.89 3.83 2.23
C ALA A 6 14.05 2.64 1.72
N GLU A 7 14.70 1.54 1.38
CA GLU A 7 14.05 0.28 0.97
C GLU A 7 13.21 -0.30 2.12
N GLY A 8 13.79 -0.45 3.32
CA GLY A 8 13.04 -0.95 4.48
C GLY A 8 11.86 -0.06 4.89
N LYS A 9 11.93 1.26 4.63
CA LYS A 9 10.79 2.16 4.85
C LYS A 9 9.69 1.98 3.81
N ALA A 10 10.04 1.67 2.56
CA ALA A 10 9.04 1.37 1.53
C ALA A 10 8.32 0.04 1.87
N GLU A 11 9.09 -1.02 2.14
CA GLU A 11 8.56 -2.33 2.54
C GLU A 11 7.63 -2.22 3.75
N GLY A 12 8.05 -1.53 4.82
CA GLY A 12 7.21 -1.36 6.00
C GLY A 12 5.89 -0.62 5.73
N LYS A 13 5.86 0.29 4.77
CA LYS A 13 4.61 0.97 4.36
C LYS A 13 3.73 0.10 3.48
N GLN A 14 4.32 -0.71 2.60
CA GLN A 14 3.58 -1.71 1.80
C GLN A 14 2.86 -2.67 2.74
N ASP A 15 3.58 -3.24 3.71
CA ASP A 15 3.03 -4.16 4.69
C ASP A 15 1.91 -3.50 5.53
N ALA A 16 2.11 -2.25 5.97
CA ALA A 16 1.10 -1.52 6.72
C ALA A 16 -0.17 -1.27 5.91
N ALA A 17 -0.03 -0.90 4.64
CA ALA A 17 -1.15 -0.70 3.72
C ALA A 17 -1.94 -1.99 3.52
N LEU A 18 -1.26 -3.09 3.19
CA LEU A 18 -1.89 -4.40 3.03
C LEU A 18 -2.62 -4.82 4.30
N LYS A 19 -1.98 -4.65 5.46
CA LYS A 19 -2.59 -5.01 6.73
C LYS A 19 -3.86 -4.21 7.04
N LEU A 20 -3.87 -2.91 6.73
CA LEU A 20 -5.04 -2.07 6.90
C LEU A 20 -6.19 -2.50 5.98
N LEU A 21 -5.90 -2.77 4.71
CA LEU A 21 -6.89 -3.24 3.75
C LEU A 21 -7.47 -4.60 4.16
N GLU A 22 -6.63 -5.54 4.61
CA GLU A 22 -7.07 -6.83 5.16
C GLU A 22 -7.96 -6.65 6.39
N LEU A 23 -7.61 -5.76 7.31
CA LEU A 23 -8.41 -5.53 8.52
C LEU A 23 -9.78 -4.93 8.20
N ARG A 24 -9.88 -4.07 7.20
CA ARG A 24 -11.13 -3.38 6.84
C ARG A 24 -12.03 -4.20 5.93
N PHE A 25 -11.45 -4.90 4.96
CA PHE A 25 -12.20 -5.55 3.88
C PHE A 25 -12.11 -7.09 3.91
N GLN A 26 -11.27 -7.66 4.78
CA GLN A 26 -10.98 -9.10 4.96
C GLN A 26 -10.35 -9.81 3.76
N ASN A 27 -10.91 -9.64 2.57
CA ASN A 27 -10.48 -10.31 1.34
C ASN A 27 -9.87 -9.29 0.38
N VAL A 28 -8.57 -9.01 0.53
CA VAL A 28 -7.81 -8.20 -0.44
C VAL A 28 -7.44 -9.09 -1.63
N PRO A 29 -7.83 -8.75 -2.87
CA PRO A 29 -7.45 -9.50 -4.05
C PRO A 29 -5.93 -9.62 -4.19
N GLU A 30 -5.45 -10.79 -4.59
CA GLU A 30 -4.01 -11.04 -4.79
C GLU A 30 -3.40 -10.04 -5.78
N THR A 31 -4.15 -9.65 -6.83
CA THR A 31 -3.73 -8.64 -7.79
C THR A 31 -3.41 -7.31 -7.12
N LEU A 32 -4.33 -6.81 -6.27
CA LEU A 32 -4.13 -5.56 -5.54
C LEU A 32 -2.96 -5.65 -4.56
N SER A 33 -2.81 -6.79 -3.88
CA SER A 33 -1.69 -7.03 -2.97
C SER A 33 -0.33 -6.97 -3.68
N ARG A 34 -0.26 -7.60 -4.86
CA ARG A 34 0.93 -7.59 -5.71
C ARG A 34 1.24 -6.20 -6.24
N GLU A 35 0.22 -5.45 -6.66
CA GLU A 35 0.40 -4.07 -7.13
C GLU A 35 1.00 -3.19 -6.04
N ILE A 36 0.45 -3.22 -4.81
CA ILE A 36 0.97 -2.47 -3.67
C ILE A 36 2.42 -2.84 -3.36
N SER A 37 2.75 -4.13 -3.38
CA SER A 37 4.12 -4.62 -3.11
C SER A 37 5.16 -4.13 -4.14
N ASN A 38 4.72 -3.74 -5.34
CA ASN A 38 5.61 -3.20 -6.38
C ASN A 38 5.81 -1.67 -6.29
N ILE A 39 5.11 -0.98 -5.38
CA ILE A 39 5.24 0.49 -5.23
C ILE A 39 6.42 0.80 -4.31
N HIS A 40 7.52 1.31 -4.86
CA HIS A 40 8.68 1.73 -4.06
C HIS A 40 8.71 3.24 -3.74
N ASN A 41 7.81 4.03 -4.34
CA ASN A 41 7.74 5.46 -4.10
C ASN A 41 7.03 5.73 -2.76
N HIS A 42 7.75 6.35 -1.83
CA HIS A 42 7.26 6.62 -0.47
C HIS A 42 6.02 7.51 -0.42
N LYS A 43 5.87 8.45 -1.36
CA LYS A 43 4.71 9.36 -1.41
C LYS A 43 3.46 8.61 -1.88
N HIS A 44 3.61 7.72 -2.86
CA HIS A 44 2.51 6.89 -3.34
C HIS A 44 2.03 5.95 -2.23
N LEU A 45 2.97 5.39 -1.47
CA LEU A 45 2.66 4.57 -0.30
C LEU A 45 1.95 5.37 0.82
N ASP A 46 2.30 6.64 1.04
CA ASP A 46 1.58 7.49 1.98
C ASP A 46 0.12 7.75 1.54
N ILE A 47 -0.09 8.06 0.26
CA ILE A 47 -1.44 8.21 -0.32
C ILE A 47 -2.23 6.92 -0.16
N LEU A 48 -1.59 5.77 -0.40
CA LEU A 48 -2.25 4.48 -0.32
C LEU A 48 -2.62 4.10 1.12
N LEU A 49 -1.83 4.51 2.11
CA LEU A 49 -2.20 4.39 3.53
C LEU A 49 -3.42 5.26 3.88
N GLU A 50 -3.49 6.48 3.36
CA GLU A 50 -4.66 7.35 3.53
C GLU A 50 -5.92 6.73 2.90
N GLN A 51 -5.82 6.27 1.64
CA GLN A 51 -6.88 5.54 0.97
C GLN A 51 -7.32 4.31 1.77
N ALA A 52 -6.37 3.50 2.25
CA ALA A 52 -6.68 2.31 3.05
C ALA A 52 -7.45 2.66 4.34
N MET A 53 -7.28 3.85 4.92
CA MET A 53 -8.03 4.30 6.10
C MET A 53 -9.43 4.83 5.76
N THR A 54 -9.62 5.47 4.62
CA THR A 54 -10.86 6.23 4.32
C THR A 54 -11.76 5.59 3.27
N ALA A 55 -11.22 4.76 2.38
CA ALA A 55 -11.95 4.16 1.27
C ALA A 55 -13.17 3.36 1.76
N GLN A 56 -14.28 3.41 1.05
CA GLN A 56 -15.49 2.64 1.41
C GLN A 56 -15.50 1.24 0.78
N SER A 57 -14.69 1.02 -0.25
CA SER A 57 -14.52 -0.27 -0.90
C SER A 57 -13.12 -0.42 -1.49
N LEU A 58 -12.77 -1.61 -1.96
CA LEU A 58 -11.45 -1.89 -2.55
C LEU A 58 -11.28 -1.27 -3.94
N GLU A 59 -12.38 -1.01 -4.65
CA GLU A 59 -12.39 -0.36 -5.98
C GLU A 59 -11.96 1.11 -5.92
N GLU A 60 -12.01 1.73 -4.74
CA GLU A 60 -11.52 3.12 -4.53
C GLU A 60 -10.01 3.19 -4.30
N ILE A 61 -9.32 2.05 -4.13
CA ILE A 61 -7.87 2.02 -3.96
C ILE A 61 -7.20 2.17 -5.31
N ASP A 62 -6.37 3.21 -5.45
CA ASP A 62 -5.61 3.47 -6.67
C ASP A 62 -4.13 3.14 -6.46
N THR A 63 -3.64 2.21 -7.27
CA THR A 63 -2.24 1.76 -7.31
C THR A 63 -1.48 2.30 -8.52
N HIS A 64 -2.17 2.97 -9.46
CA HIS A 64 -1.63 3.40 -10.75
C HIS A 64 -1.26 4.88 -10.74
N PHE A 65 -0.21 5.20 -10.00
CA PHE A 65 0.33 6.54 -9.95
C PHE A 65 1.13 6.87 -11.23
N SER A 66 0.73 7.95 -11.93
CA SER A 66 1.43 8.47 -13.13
C SER A 66 2.65 9.32 -12.78
#